data_AF-A0A6N7P5K5-F1
#
_entry.id   AF-A0A6N7P5K5-F1
#
_cell.length_a   1.000
_cell.length_b   1.000
_cell.length_c   1.000
_cell.angle_alpha   90.00
_cell.angle_beta   90.00
_cell.angle_gamma   90.00
#
_symmetry.space_group_name_H-M   'P 1'
#
loop_
_entity.id
_entity.type
_entity.pdbx_description
1 polymer ?
#
loop_
_entity_poly.entity_id
_entity_poly.type
_entity_poly.pdbx_seq_one_letter_code
_entity_poly.pdbx_strand_id
1 'polypeptide(L)'
;MKRNILLLLSICLAACTKEGTLQEEKHILEISASSYWADETAVSALTWNDALVMDSMSKVKNGFNKRIVEKVGGQQHLKLKDLRDGQIWMDTLLDISDNFVSITILQFEKTGKPQFLLNKRGEAAAPDKRKIGFTFSDPELPEKLTLELYRVKMINPITPGEGMTEPIVIFENIQRGKFTGFTTINYFTGFETGVRFVYKLKNAATNTYLLNGDVIDPARYTKGGRFNLNANSLRDFGSSIYDIKRNVAGGVVTSYVSNYLAAF
;
A
#
# COMPACT_ATOMS: atom_id res chain seq x y z
N MET A 1 -24.72 -2.83 76.87
CA MET A 1 -24.05 -1.96 75.87
C MET A 1 -23.14 -2.67 74.86
N LYS A 2 -22.77 -3.96 75.00
CA LYS A 2 -21.86 -4.64 74.05
C LYS A 2 -22.52 -5.23 72.79
N ARG A 3 -23.85 -5.31 72.73
CA ARG A 3 -24.60 -5.94 71.62
C ARG A 3 -24.86 -5.00 70.43
N ASN A 4 -24.88 -3.69 70.67
CA ASN A 4 -25.18 -2.67 69.64
C ASN A 4 -23.95 -2.26 68.83
N ILE A 5 -22.74 -2.47 69.36
CA ILE A 5 -21.47 -2.17 68.66
C ILE A 5 -21.22 -3.20 67.55
N LEU A 6 -21.55 -4.47 67.79
CA LEU A 6 -21.38 -5.53 66.80
C LEU A 6 -22.30 -5.32 65.59
N LEU A 7 -23.54 -4.87 65.83
CA LEU A 7 -24.51 -4.60 64.76
C LEU A 7 -24.09 -3.41 63.88
N LEU A 8 -23.48 -2.37 64.47
CA LEU A 8 -22.95 -1.22 63.72
C LEU A 8 -21.76 -1.61 62.84
N LEU A 9 -20.86 -2.47 63.33
CA LEU A 9 -19.72 -2.96 62.53
C LEU A 9 -20.17 -3.81 61.33
N SER A 10 -21.23 -4.62 61.48
CA SER A 10 -21.79 -5.42 60.39
C SER A 10 -22.37 -4.55 59.27
N ILE A 11 -23.02 -3.44 59.62
CA ILE A 11 -23.61 -2.50 58.65
C ILE A 11 -22.52 -1.73 57.90
N CYS A 12 -21.41 -1.38 58.56
CA CYS A 12 -20.27 -0.72 57.91
C CYS A 12 -19.51 -1.63 56.92
N LEU A 13 -19.47 -2.95 57.18
CA LEU A 13 -18.84 -3.91 56.26
C LEU A 13 -19.71 -4.22 55.03
N ALA A 14 -21.04 -4.21 55.18
CA ALA A 14 -21.96 -4.39 54.05
C ALA A 14 -22.03 -3.16 53.12
N ALA A 15 -21.65 -1.98 53.60
CA ALA A 15 -21.64 -0.74 52.81
C ALA A 15 -20.38 -0.56 51.92
N CYS A 16 -19.41 -1.49 51.99
CA CYS A 16 -18.17 -1.44 51.21
C CYS A 16 -18.11 -2.47 50.07
N THR A 17 -19.20 -3.18 49.78
CA THR A 17 -19.32 -3.93 48.52
C THR A 17 -19.87 -2.99 47.45
N LYS A 18 -19.10 -1.96 47.11
CA LYS A 18 -19.27 -1.33 45.81
C LYS A 18 -18.80 -2.37 44.81
N GLU A 19 -19.74 -3.09 44.21
CA GLU A 19 -19.48 -3.92 43.03
C GLU A 19 -18.85 -3.01 41.99
N GLY A 20 -17.51 -2.96 42.01
CA GLY A 20 -16.76 -2.41 40.91
C GLY A 20 -17.05 -3.34 39.75
N THR A 21 -17.92 -2.91 38.84
CA THR A 21 -18.02 -3.53 37.53
C THR A 21 -16.59 -3.60 37.00
N LEU A 22 -16.09 -4.83 36.85
CA LEU A 22 -14.85 -5.11 36.15
C LEU A 22 -15.07 -4.55 34.75
N GLN A 23 -14.55 -3.35 34.51
CA GLN A 23 -14.61 -2.72 33.22
C GLN A 23 -13.60 -3.49 32.38
N GLU A 24 -14.09 -4.45 31.59
CA GLU A 24 -13.25 -5.19 30.66
C GLU A 24 -12.45 -4.18 29.84
N GLU A 25 -11.13 -4.35 29.86
CA GLU A 25 -10.23 -3.45 29.17
C GLU A 25 -10.55 -3.53 27.68
N LYS A 26 -11.17 -2.48 27.15
CA LYS A 26 -11.48 -2.40 25.72
C LYS A 26 -10.17 -2.38 24.94
N HIS A 27 -9.88 -3.48 24.26
CA HIS A 27 -8.82 -3.49 23.27
C HIS A 27 -9.25 -2.59 22.11
N ILE A 28 -8.46 -1.55 21.84
CA ILE A 28 -8.75 -0.58 20.77
C ILE A 28 -7.80 -0.77 19.59
N LEU A 29 -8.33 -0.55 18.39
CA LEU A 29 -7.58 -0.57 17.14
C LEU A 29 -7.74 0.78 16.45
N GLU A 30 -6.63 1.44 16.15
CA GLU A 30 -6.61 2.61 15.27
C GLU A 30 -6.54 2.14 13.81
N ILE A 31 -7.57 2.43 13.03
CA ILE A 31 -7.62 2.18 11.60
C ILE A 31 -7.38 3.49 10.87
N SER A 32 -6.37 3.52 10.01
CA SER A 32 -6.20 4.56 9.00
C SER A 32 -6.50 4.00 7.63
N ALA A 33 -7.18 4.75 6.76
CA ALA A 33 -7.38 4.27 5.39
C ALA A 33 -7.19 5.36 4.33
N SER A 34 -6.79 4.91 3.14
CA SER A 34 -6.57 5.71 1.94
C SER A 34 -7.07 4.93 0.72
N SER A 35 -7.25 5.60 -0.43
CA SER A 35 -7.73 4.93 -1.63
C SER A 35 -7.21 5.52 -2.93
N TYR A 36 -6.92 4.65 -3.89
CA TYR A 36 -6.67 4.95 -5.29
C TYR A 36 -7.71 4.25 -6.16
N TRP A 37 -8.36 5.02 -7.03
CA TRP A 37 -9.42 4.53 -7.91
C TRP A 37 -9.09 4.86 -9.37
N ALA A 38 -9.15 3.88 -10.26
CA ALA A 38 -9.13 4.12 -11.71
C ALA A 38 -10.50 4.61 -12.20
N ASP A 39 -11.59 4.08 -11.63
CA ASP A 39 -12.94 4.59 -11.83
C ASP A 39 -13.12 5.94 -11.11
N GLU A 40 -13.45 6.97 -11.88
CA GLU A 40 -13.69 8.33 -11.37
C GLU A 40 -15.00 8.46 -10.61
N THR A 41 -15.90 7.51 -10.84
CA THR A 41 -17.24 7.50 -10.28
C THR A 41 -17.35 6.63 -9.03
N ALA A 42 -16.27 5.98 -8.61
CA ALA A 42 -16.25 5.12 -7.44
C ALA A 42 -16.53 5.93 -6.16
N VAL A 43 -17.55 5.50 -5.41
CA VAL A 43 -17.92 6.03 -4.10
C VAL A 43 -18.14 4.86 -3.17
N SER A 44 -17.29 4.72 -2.14
CA SER A 44 -17.29 3.51 -1.31
C SER A 44 -17.29 3.76 0.18
N ALA A 45 -17.72 2.74 0.93
CA ALA A 45 -17.65 2.67 2.38
C ALA A 45 -16.84 1.45 2.83
N LEU A 46 -15.92 1.70 3.76
CA LEU A 46 -15.15 0.70 4.49
C LEU A 46 -15.83 0.42 5.83
N THR A 47 -16.07 -0.83 6.15
CA THR A 47 -16.59 -1.23 7.47
C THR A 47 -15.68 -2.25 8.13
N TRP A 48 -15.68 -2.26 9.46
CA TRP A 48 -14.92 -3.16 10.32
C TRP A 48 -15.87 -3.78 11.35
N ASN A 49 -16.10 -5.09 11.26
CA ASN A 49 -17.14 -5.80 12.03
C ASN A 49 -18.49 -5.06 11.96
N ASP A 50 -18.89 -4.66 10.75
CA ASP A 50 -20.09 -3.88 10.43
C ASP A 50 -20.16 -2.46 11.00
N ALA A 51 -19.18 -2.04 11.83
CA ALA A 51 -19.01 -0.64 12.17
C ALA A 51 -18.44 0.12 10.97
N LEU A 52 -19.09 1.21 10.57
CA LEU A 52 -18.55 2.09 9.53
C LEU A 52 -17.16 2.56 9.97
N VAL A 53 -16.15 2.43 9.12
CA VAL A 53 -14.82 3.01 9.35
C VAL A 53 -14.75 4.35 8.65
N MET A 54 -15.02 4.33 7.35
CA MET A 54 -14.98 5.49 6.47
C MET A 54 -16.00 5.33 5.36
N ASP A 55 -16.57 6.44 4.90
CA ASP A 55 -17.48 6.51 3.77
C ASP A 55 -17.00 7.55 2.73
N SER A 56 -17.69 7.60 1.60
CA SER A 56 -17.47 8.58 0.54
C SER A 56 -16.01 8.68 0.08
N MET A 57 -15.31 7.54 0.04
CA MET A 57 -13.95 7.47 -0.49
C MET A 57 -14.02 7.52 -2.02
N SER A 58 -13.44 8.56 -2.61
CA SER A 58 -13.30 8.77 -4.05
C SER A 58 -11.85 9.17 -4.40
N LYS A 59 -11.53 9.30 -5.69
CA LYS A 59 -10.18 9.57 -6.26
C LYS A 59 -9.34 10.64 -5.53
N VAL A 60 -9.95 11.57 -4.79
CA VAL A 60 -9.27 12.78 -4.29
C VAL A 60 -9.59 13.08 -2.81
N LYS A 61 -9.47 12.07 -1.92
CA LYS A 61 -9.31 12.36 -0.49
C LYS A 61 -8.01 11.78 0.04
N ASN A 62 -6.93 12.57 -0.08
CA ASN A 62 -5.73 12.47 0.75
C ASN A 62 -6.02 12.94 2.19
N GLY A 63 -7.08 12.43 2.79
CA GLY A 63 -7.33 12.59 4.22
C GLY A 63 -6.86 11.34 4.92
N PHE A 64 -5.84 11.44 5.78
CA PHE A 64 -5.55 10.39 6.75
C PHE A 64 -6.73 10.32 7.73
N ASN A 65 -7.78 9.59 7.34
CA ASN A 65 -8.94 9.38 8.20
C ASN A 65 -8.59 8.26 9.17
N LYS A 66 -8.34 8.65 10.41
CA LYS A 66 -8.08 7.75 11.52
C LYS A 66 -9.38 7.52 12.27
N ARG A 67 -9.70 6.27 12.54
CA ARG A 67 -10.84 5.91 13.40
C ARG A 67 -10.40 4.87 14.40
N ILE A 68 -10.80 5.07 15.64
CA ILE A 68 -10.60 4.10 16.71
C ILE A 68 -11.84 3.20 16.73
N VAL A 69 -11.63 1.90 16.61
CA VAL A 69 -12.66 0.87 16.73
C VAL A 69 -12.33 -0.08 17.86
N GLU A 70 -13.33 -0.78 18.35
CA GLU A 70 -13.14 -1.85 19.32
C GLU A 70 -12.60 -3.09 18.60
N LYS A 71 -11.50 -3.62 19.13
CA LYS A 71 -10.85 -4.84 18.64
C LYS A 71 -11.50 -6.02 19.34
N VAL A 72 -12.20 -6.85 18.57
CA VAL A 72 -12.74 -8.11 19.06
C VAL A 72 -11.64 -9.18 18.94
N GLY A 73 -11.53 -10.10 19.91
CA GLY A 73 -10.58 -11.20 19.80
C GLY A 73 -10.83 -12.06 18.56
N GLY A 74 -9.76 -12.44 17.85
CA GLY A 74 -9.83 -13.30 16.66
C GLY A 74 -9.95 -12.55 15.32
N GLN A 75 -10.44 -13.27 14.29
CA GLN A 75 -10.61 -12.73 12.94
C GLN A 75 -11.75 -11.71 12.89
N GLN A 76 -11.52 -10.60 12.21
CA GLN A 76 -12.44 -9.48 12.09
C GLN A 76 -12.75 -9.20 10.62
N HIS A 77 -14.01 -8.85 10.34
CA HIS A 77 -14.47 -8.59 8.99
C HIS A 77 -14.09 -7.19 8.55
N LEU A 78 -13.32 -7.08 7.46
CA LEU A 78 -13.13 -5.86 6.71
C LEU A 78 -13.93 -5.93 5.41
N LYS A 79 -14.91 -5.03 5.26
CA LYS A 79 -15.77 -4.99 4.06
C LYS A 79 -15.63 -3.67 3.33
N LEU A 80 -15.65 -3.73 2.00
CA LEU A 80 -15.75 -2.58 1.12
C LEU A 80 -17.03 -2.67 0.31
N LYS A 81 -17.81 -1.61 0.33
CA LYS A 81 -19.13 -1.52 -0.29
C LYS A 81 -19.19 -0.33 -1.23
N ASP A 82 -19.82 -0.50 -2.39
CA ASP A 82 -20.26 0.63 -3.22
C ASP A 82 -21.44 1.33 -2.54
N LEU A 83 -21.35 2.64 -2.37
CA LEU A 83 -22.41 3.43 -1.77
C LEU A 83 -23.57 3.73 -2.74
N ARG A 84 -23.37 3.56 -4.05
CA ARG A 84 -24.38 3.88 -5.07
C ARG A 84 -25.47 2.82 -5.15
N ASP A 85 -25.10 1.55 -5.20
CA ASP A 85 -26.02 0.41 -5.35
C ASP A 85 -26.04 -0.51 -4.13
N GLY A 86 -25.12 -0.30 -3.19
CA GLY A 86 -25.02 -1.07 -1.97
C GLY A 86 -24.29 -2.40 -2.11
N GLN A 87 -23.70 -2.70 -3.28
CA GLN A 87 -22.99 -3.94 -3.54
C GLN A 87 -21.73 -4.06 -2.67
N ILE A 88 -21.49 -5.25 -2.11
CA ILE A 88 -20.24 -5.58 -1.45
C ILE A 88 -19.19 -5.91 -2.52
N TRP A 89 -18.16 -5.08 -2.63
CA TRP A 89 -17.04 -5.30 -3.54
C TRP A 89 -15.99 -6.24 -2.96
N MET A 90 -15.76 -6.15 -1.64
CA MET A 90 -14.82 -7.01 -0.93
C MET A 90 -15.35 -7.32 0.47
N ASP A 91 -15.13 -8.55 0.92
CA ASP A 91 -15.36 -9.00 2.30
C ASP A 91 -14.21 -9.94 2.65
N THR A 92 -13.38 -9.54 3.61
CA THR A 92 -12.20 -10.31 4.02
C THR A 92 -12.11 -10.42 5.53
N LEU A 93 -11.58 -11.55 5.99
CA LEU A 93 -11.30 -11.83 7.38
C LEU A 93 -9.83 -11.51 7.67
N LEU A 94 -9.60 -10.62 8.63
CA LEU A 94 -8.26 -10.18 9.02
C LEU A 94 -8.00 -10.51 10.49
N ASP A 95 -6.83 -11.08 10.74
CA ASP A 95 -6.28 -11.17 12.08
C ASP A 95 -5.18 -10.12 12.25
N ILE A 96 -5.49 -9.08 13.02
CA ILE A 96 -4.58 -7.97 13.29
C ILE A 96 -4.17 -8.04 14.76
N SER A 97 -2.97 -8.58 14.99
CA SER A 97 -2.34 -8.63 16.31
C SER A 97 -2.06 -7.26 16.91
N ASP A 98 -1.82 -6.24 16.08
CA ASP A 98 -1.44 -4.90 16.50
C ASP A 98 -2.65 -4.02 16.88
N ASN A 99 -2.38 -2.86 17.48
CA ASN A 99 -3.38 -1.83 17.82
C ASN A 99 -3.45 -0.71 16.76
N PHE A 100 -2.80 -0.91 15.62
CA PHE A 100 -2.89 -0.02 14.46
C PHE A 100 -2.87 -0.81 13.15
N VAL A 101 -3.70 -0.38 12.19
CA VAL A 101 -3.62 -0.81 10.80
C VAL A 101 -3.84 0.36 9.86
N SER A 102 -3.03 0.43 8.80
CA SER A 102 -3.29 1.28 7.64
C SER A 102 -3.81 0.42 6.49
N ILE A 103 -4.91 0.84 5.88
CA ILE A 103 -5.59 0.12 4.80
C ILE A 103 -5.61 1.02 3.57
N THR A 104 -4.96 0.61 2.50
CA THR A 104 -5.09 1.25 1.21
C THR A 104 -5.98 0.42 0.31
N ILE A 105 -6.98 1.06 -0.28
CA ILE A 105 -7.82 0.48 -1.31
C ILE A 105 -7.25 0.84 -2.68
N LEU A 106 -7.07 -0.15 -3.55
CA LEU A 106 -6.45 0.00 -4.86
C LEU A 106 -7.36 -0.56 -5.94
N GLN A 107 -7.77 0.27 -6.91
CA GLN A 107 -8.45 -0.17 -8.11
C GLN A 107 -7.67 0.32 -9.35
N PHE A 108 -7.11 -0.61 -10.12
CA PHE A 108 -6.22 -0.29 -11.24
C PHE A 108 -6.90 -0.19 -12.60
N GLU A 109 -8.14 -0.70 -12.71
CA GLU A 109 -8.96 -0.69 -13.93
C GLU A 109 -10.33 -0.11 -13.60
N LYS A 110 -10.93 0.65 -14.53
CA LYS A 110 -12.26 1.26 -14.31
C LYS A 110 -13.34 0.23 -13.95
N THR A 111 -13.29 -0.94 -14.58
CA THR A 111 -14.22 -2.05 -14.34
C THR A 111 -13.60 -3.15 -13.46
N GLY A 112 -12.38 -2.92 -12.95
CA GLY A 112 -11.65 -3.89 -12.15
C GLY A 112 -12.18 -3.94 -10.72
N LYS A 113 -12.00 -5.10 -10.08
CA LYS A 113 -12.29 -5.25 -8.65
C LYS A 113 -11.22 -4.53 -7.82
N PRO A 114 -11.60 -3.79 -6.77
CA PRO A 114 -10.64 -3.20 -5.85
C PRO A 114 -9.87 -4.28 -5.07
N GLN A 115 -8.74 -3.88 -4.51
CA GLN A 115 -7.85 -4.69 -3.67
C GLN A 115 -7.51 -3.92 -2.40
N PHE A 116 -7.29 -4.64 -1.30
CA PHE A 116 -6.74 -4.07 -0.08
C PHE A 116 -5.23 -4.29 -0.03
N LEU A 117 -4.51 -3.23 0.32
CA LEU A 117 -3.13 -3.28 0.77
C LEU A 117 -3.11 -2.90 2.25
N LEU A 118 -2.64 -3.81 3.09
CA LEU A 118 -2.58 -3.62 4.54
C LEU A 118 -1.15 -3.31 4.94
N ASN A 119 -0.96 -2.19 5.63
CA ASN A 119 0.33 -1.83 6.23
C ASN A 119 0.17 -1.79 7.75
N LYS A 120 0.92 -2.65 8.45
CA LYS A 120 0.98 -2.68 9.92
C LYS A 120 2.04 -1.69 10.38
N ARG A 121 1.80 -0.98 11.49
CA ARG A 121 2.78 -0.03 12.03
C ARG A 121 4.06 -0.78 12.39
N GLY A 122 5.22 -0.27 11.99
CA GLY A 122 6.50 -0.74 12.52
C GLY A 122 7.45 -1.40 11.53
N GLU A 123 7.18 -1.38 10.23
CA GLU A 123 8.26 -1.63 9.27
C GLU A 123 9.22 -0.44 9.27
N ALA A 124 10.27 -0.53 10.08
CA ALA A 124 11.37 0.40 10.01
C ALA A 124 11.99 0.33 8.61
N ALA A 125 11.79 1.38 7.81
CA ALA A 125 12.48 1.52 6.55
C ALA A 125 13.95 1.83 6.86
N ALA A 126 14.84 0.89 6.52
CA ALA A 126 16.26 1.17 6.55
C ALA A 126 16.55 2.24 5.47
N PRO A 127 17.29 3.31 5.79
CA PRO A 127 17.44 4.46 4.88
C PRO A 127 18.14 4.11 3.56
N ASP A 128 18.88 3.00 3.53
CA ASP A 128 19.56 2.43 2.38
C ASP A 128 18.70 1.49 1.54
N LYS A 129 17.50 1.13 2.03
CA LYS A 129 16.58 0.19 1.38
C LYS A 129 15.29 0.87 0.98
N ARG A 130 14.70 0.40 -0.11
CA ARG A 130 13.41 0.88 -0.59
C ARG A 130 12.51 -0.29 -0.98
N LYS A 131 11.25 -0.20 -0.59
CA LYS A 131 10.23 -1.15 -1.04
C LYS A 131 9.58 -0.62 -2.30
N ILE A 132 9.61 -1.42 -3.35
CA ILE A 132 9.05 -1.07 -4.65
C ILE A 132 8.14 -2.20 -5.11
N GLY A 133 7.03 -1.83 -5.74
CA GLY A 133 6.11 -2.77 -6.34
C GLY A 133 5.64 -2.26 -7.69
N PHE A 134 5.24 -3.17 -8.56
CA PHE A 134 4.81 -2.87 -9.91
C PHE A 134 3.42 -3.44 -10.18
N THR A 135 2.65 -2.73 -10.99
CA THR A 135 1.34 -3.15 -11.50
C THR A 135 1.21 -2.67 -12.95
N PHE A 136 0.21 -3.20 -13.66
CA PHE A 136 -0.18 -2.70 -14.98
C PHE A 136 -1.64 -3.06 -15.25
N SER A 137 -2.32 -2.27 -16.08
CA SER A 137 -3.70 -2.50 -16.50
C SER A 137 -3.93 -2.45 -18.01
N ASP A 138 -2.86 -2.32 -18.81
CA ASP A 138 -2.96 -2.23 -20.26
C ASP A 138 -3.46 -3.56 -20.86
N PRO A 139 -4.63 -3.62 -21.53
CA PRO A 139 -5.19 -4.86 -22.04
C PRO A 139 -4.40 -5.47 -23.19
N GLU A 140 -3.60 -4.66 -23.88
CA GLU A 140 -2.75 -5.09 -25.00
C GLU A 140 -1.41 -5.67 -24.53
N LEU A 141 -1.10 -5.57 -23.23
CA LEU A 141 -0.01 -6.33 -22.63
C LEU A 141 -0.48 -7.76 -22.30
N PRO A 142 0.45 -8.75 -22.33
CA PRO A 142 0.17 -10.09 -21.82
C PRO A 142 -0.45 -10.07 -20.43
N GLU A 143 -1.30 -11.06 -20.13
CA GLU A 143 -1.97 -11.17 -18.83
C GLU A 143 -0.98 -11.25 -17.65
N LYS A 144 0.20 -11.85 -17.89
CA LYS A 144 1.29 -11.97 -16.94
C LYS A 144 2.61 -11.50 -17.53
N LEU A 145 3.31 -10.69 -16.76
CA LEU A 145 4.64 -10.18 -17.08
C LEU A 145 5.67 -10.61 -16.05
N THR A 146 6.92 -10.71 -16.49
CA THR A 146 8.08 -10.69 -15.60
C THR A 146 8.80 -9.37 -15.82
N LEU A 147 9.11 -8.66 -14.73
CA LEU A 147 9.92 -7.45 -14.76
C LEU A 147 11.27 -7.74 -14.14
N GLU A 148 12.32 -7.49 -14.90
CA GLU A 148 13.69 -7.57 -14.44
C GLU A 148 14.20 -6.16 -14.21
N LEU A 149 14.54 -5.82 -12.97
CA LEU A 149 15.07 -4.51 -12.63
C LEU A 149 16.59 -4.58 -12.57
N TYR A 150 17.22 -3.60 -13.19
CA TYR A 150 18.67 -3.45 -13.26
C TYR A 150 19.05 -2.13 -12.64
N ARG A 151 20.28 -2.08 -12.14
CA ARG A 151 20.95 -0.84 -11.76
C ARG A 151 22.08 -0.59 -12.74
N VAL A 152 22.03 0.56 -13.40
CA VAL A 152 22.88 0.83 -14.56
C VAL A 152 23.53 2.20 -14.43
N LYS A 153 24.82 2.28 -14.74
CA LYS A 153 25.50 3.55 -14.94
C LYS A 153 25.18 4.06 -16.34
N MET A 154 24.59 5.24 -16.40
CA MET A 154 24.13 5.84 -17.66
C MET A 154 25.30 6.46 -18.42
N ILE A 155 25.37 6.22 -19.74
CA ILE A 155 26.33 6.90 -20.63
C ILE A 155 25.87 8.34 -20.89
N ASN A 156 24.57 8.52 -21.05
CA ASN A 156 23.89 9.81 -21.23
C ASN A 156 22.47 9.71 -20.63
N PRO A 157 21.65 10.77 -20.62
CA PRO A 157 20.34 10.76 -19.97
C PRO A 157 19.34 9.69 -20.44
N ILE A 158 19.55 9.07 -21.60
CA ILE A 158 18.61 8.13 -22.24
C ILE A 158 19.25 6.80 -22.65
N THR A 159 20.57 6.65 -22.56
CA THR A 159 21.30 5.44 -22.97
C THR A 159 21.90 4.73 -21.75
N PRO A 160 21.48 3.49 -21.45
CA PRO A 160 22.08 2.70 -20.39
C PRO A 160 23.51 2.28 -20.78
N GLY A 161 24.44 2.34 -19.84
CA GLY A 161 25.82 1.85 -20.00
C GLY A 161 26.05 0.53 -19.28
N GLU A 162 27.06 0.49 -18.41
CA GLU A 162 27.43 -0.70 -17.63
C GLU A 162 26.37 -1.03 -16.55
N GLY A 163 26.10 -2.32 -16.33
CA GLY A 163 25.17 -2.81 -15.30
C GLY A 163 23.91 -3.51 -15.82
N MET A 164 23.81 -3.77 -17.12
CA MET A 164 22.68 -4.49 -17.76
C MET A 164 22.89 -6.01 -17.86
N THR A 165 23.88 -6.57 -17.15
CA THR A 165 24.27 -7.99 -17.25
C THR A 165 23.44 -8.89 -16.35
N GLU A 166 23.11 -8.45 -15.13
CA GLU A 166 22.34 -9.22 -14.16
C GLU A 166 21.30 -8.31 -13.46
N PRO A 167 20.04 -8.75 -13.35
CA PRO A 167 19.03 -7.99 -12.64
C PRO A 167 19.30 -7.98 -11.14
N ILE A 168 19.12 -6.82 -10.52
CA ILE A 168 19.19 -6.67 -9.06
C ILE A 168 17.95 -7.22 -8.36
N VAL A 169 16.84 -7.36 -9.09
CA VAL A 169 15.60 -8.00 -8.63
C VAL A 169 14.76 -8.43 -9.83
N ILE A 170 14.07 -9.56 -9.69
CA ILE A 170 13.11 -10.06 -10.66
C ILE A 170 11.74 -10.11 -10.00
N PHE A 171 10.77 -9.43 -10.60
CA PHE A 171 9.36 -9.50 -10.23
C PHE A 171 8.68 -10.50 -11.14
N GLU A 172 8.53 -11.72 -10.65
CA GLU A 172 7.84 -12.76 -11.39
C GLU A 172 6.32 -12.59 -11.30
N ASN A 173 5.62 -13.01 -12.36
CA ASN A 173 4.17 -13.13 -12.38
C ASN A 173 3.41 -11.86 -12.01
N ILE A 174 3.88 -10.67 -12.42
CA ILE A 174 3.08 -9.44 -12.34
C ILE A 174 1.81 -9.69 -13.17
N GLN A 175 0.63 -9.52 -12.58
CA GLN A 175 -0.65 -9.82 -13.23
C GLN A 175 -1.38 -8.53 -13.60
N ARG A 176 -2.02 -8.53 -14.77
CA ARG A 176 -2.84 -7.39 -15.21
C ARG A 176 -3.94 -7.09 -14.20
N GLY A 177 -4.09 -5.82 -13.86
CA GLY A 177 -5.10 -5.30 -12.95
C GLY A 177 -4.88 -5.68 -11.48
N LYS A 178 -3.72 -6.26 -11.12
CA LYS A 178 -3.45 -6.72 -9.75
C LYS A 178 -2.10 -6.26 -9.24
N PHE A 179 -2.09 -5.88 -7.96
CA PHE A 179 -0.86 -5.65 -7.23
C PHE A 179 -0.40 -6.96 -6.59
N THR A 180 0.78 -7.43 -6.97
CA THR A 180 1.30 -8.72 -6.52
C THR A 180 2.19 -8.61 -5.28
N GLY A 181 2.64 -7.41 -4.92
CA GLY A 181 3.37 -7.14 -3.69
C GLY A 181 4.57 -6.21 -3.86
N PHE A 182 5.24 -5.97 -2.74
CA PHE A 182 6.49 -5.21 -2.69
C PHE A 182 7.69 -6.13 -2.70
N THR A 183 8.78 -5.67 -3.33
CA THR A 183 10.11 -6.20 -3.11
C THR A 183 11.03 -5.11 -2.56
N THR A 184 11.86 -5.47 -1.60
CA THR A 184 12.86 -4.57 -1.03
C THR A 184 14.10 -4.59 -1.90
N ILE A 185 14.52 -3.42 -2.38
CA ILE A 185 15.79 -3.22 -3.08
C ILE A 185 16.74 -2.40 -2.21
N ASN A 186 18.04 -2.65 -2.34
CA ASN A 186 19.02 -1.68 -1.88
C ASN A 186 18.91 -0.46 -2.80
N TYR A 187 18.65 0.71 -2.25
CA TYR A 187 18.48 1.95 -3.01
C TYR A 187 19.78 2.74 -3.05
N PHE A 188 20.47 2.86 -1.91
CA PHE A 188 21.79 3.49 -1.82
C PHE A 188 22.88 2.43 -1.68
N THR A 189 23.91 2.47 -2.53
CA THR A 189 25.14 1.67 -2.36
C THR A 189 26.41 2.51 -2.43
N GLY A 190 26.31 3.82 -2.20
CA GLY A 190 27.41 4.77 -2.28
C GLY A 190 27.01 6.08 -2.97
N PHE A 191 27.97 7.01 -3.08
CA PHE A 191 27.82 8.32 -3.73
C PHE A 191 28.15 8.27 -5.23
N GLU A 192 27.60 7.31 -5.96
CA GLU A 192 27.87 7.18 -7.40
C GLU A 192 26.94 8.07 -8.23
N THR A 193 27.52 8.96 -9.03
CA THR A 193 26.78 9.83 -9.95
C THR A 193 26.44 9.09 -11.25
N GLY A 194 25.28 9.39 -11.83
CA GLY A 194 24.86 8.81 -13.11
C GLY A 194 24.30 7.38 -13.05
N VAL A 195 24.09 6.82 -11.87
CA VAL A 195 23.45 5.51 -11.69
C VAL A 195 21.92 5.65 -11.71
N ARG A 196 21.23 4.75 -12.43
CA ARG A 196 19.77 4.70 -12.54
C ARG A 196 19.24 3.28 -12.41
N PHE A 197 17.95 3.17 -12.08
CA PHE A 197 17.21 1.92 -12.19
C PHE A 197 16.50 1.86 -13.53
N VAL A 198 16.67 0.76 -14.24
CA VAL A 198 16.01 0.49 -15.52
C VAL A 198 15.38 -0.89 -15.44
N TYR A 199 14.33 -1.15 -16.19
CA TYR A 199 13.70 -2.46 -16.19
C TYR A 199 13.60 -3.01 -17.60
N LYS A 200 13.52 -4.34 -17.69
CA LYS A 200 13.11 -5.08 -18.89
C LYS A 200 11.83 -5.83 -18.61
N LEU A 201 10.98 -5.96 -19.62
CA LEU A 201 9.74 -6.72 -19.53
C LEU A 201 9.82 -7.99 -20.37
N LYS A 202 9.36 -9.09 -19.80
CA LYS A 202 9.17 -10.36 -20.49
C LYS A 202 7.71 -10.77 -20.40
N ASN A 203 7.22 -11.40 -21.47
CA ASN A 203 6.00 -12.18 -21.38
C ASN A 203 6.29 -13.42 -20.51
N ALA A 204 5.54 -13.58 -19.41
CA ALA A 204 5.77 -14.68 -18.47
C ALA A 204 5.47 -16.06 -19.06
N ALA A 205 4.58 -16.15 -20.06
CA ALA A 205 4.22 -17.43 -20.68
C ALA A 205 5.27 -17.93 -21.67
N THR A 206 5.86 -17.02 -22.45
CA THR A 206 6.81 -17.37 -23.53
C THR A 206 8.27 -17.14 -23.13
N ASN A 207 8.51 -16.47 -22.01
CA ASN A 207 9.84 -16.02 -21.57
C ASN A 207 10.58 -15.16 -22.60
N THR A 208 9.84 -14.49 -23.50
CA THR A 208 10.40 -13.60 -24.51
C THR A 208 10.30 -12.15 -24.07
N TYR A 209 11.35 -11.37 -24.30
CA TYR A 209 11.34 -9.93 -24.04
C TYR A 209 10.33 -9.22 -24.93
N LEU A 210 9.67 -8.21 -24.36
CA LEU A 210 8.82 -7.29 -25.12
C LEU A 210 9.70 -6.29 -25.87
N LEU A 211 9.35 -6.01 -27.13
CA LEU A 211 10.02 -5.02 -27.98
C LEU A 211 10.02 -3.65 -27.29
N ASN A 212 11.17 -2.96 -27.27
CA ASN A 212 11.34 -1.65 -26.62
C ASN A 212 11.10 -1.66 -25.10
N GLY A 213 11.16 -2.84 -24.46
CA GLY A 213 11.13 -3.02 -23.02
C GLY A 213 12.33 -2.45 -22.27
N ASP A 214 13.35 -1.93 -22.98
CA ASP A 214 14.69 -1.66 -22.46
C ASP A 214 14.94 -0.21 -21.98
N VAL A 215 13.97 0.71 -22.04
CA VAL A 215 14.25 2.15 -21.88
C VAL A 215 13.60 2.84 -20.65
N ILE A 216 14.33 2.74 -19.52
CA ILE A 216 14.72 3.75 -18.49
C ILE A 216 13.69 4.75 -17.91
N ASP A 217 13.47 4.57 -16.59
CA ASP A 217 13.39 5.55 -15.48
C ASP A 217 12.02 5.78 -14.77
N PRO A 218 11.77 5.13 -13.61
CA PRO A 218 10.77 5.57 -12.61
C PRO A 218 11.13 6.86 -11.86
N ALA A 219 12.30 7.46 -12.14
CA ALA A 219 12.73 8.76 -11.66
C ALA A 219 13.09 9.68 -12.84
N ARG A 220 12.14 9.92 -13.76
CA ARG A 220 12.21 11.13 -14.60
C ARG A 220 12.31 12.35 -13.69
N TYR A 221 13.53 12.84 -13.54
CA TYR A 221 13.81 14.19 -13.09
C TYR A 221 13.02 15.15 -13.97
N THR A 222 12.16 15.93 -13.33
CA THR A 222 11.69 17.21 -13.86
C THR A 222 12.89 17.99 -14.42
N LYS A 223 12.75 18.64 -15.58
CA LYS A 223 13.59 19.80 -15.89
C LYS A 223 13.40 20.77 -14.73
N GLY A 224 14.39 20.84 -13.83
CA GLY A 224 14.25 21.41 -12.48
C GLY A 224 14.63 20.47 -11.33
N GLY A 225 15.14 19.28 -11.64
CA GLY A 225 15.57 18.18 -10.78
C GLY A 225 16.50 18.52 -9.61
N ARG A 226 15.98 19.26 -8.63
CA ARG A 226 16.44 19.25 -7.26
C ARG A 226 15.61 18.20 -6.53
N PHE A 227 16.27 17.15 -6.03
CA PHE A 227 15.82 16.56 -4.77
C PHE A 227 16.10 17.64 -3.71
N ASN A 228 15.09 18.42 -3.32
CA ASN A 228 15.22 19.20 -2.10
C ASN A 228 15.23 18.17 -0.97
N LEU A 229 16.40 17.91 -0.41
CA LEU A 229 16.53 17.28 0.90
C LEU A 229 15.97 18.27 1.93
N ASN A 230 14.66 18.33 2.06
CA ASN A 230 13.99 18.95 3.20
C ASN A 230 13.33 17.85 4.03
N ALA A 231 13.02 18.15 5.28
CA ALA A 231 12.47 17.19 6.23
C ALA A 231 11.17 16.49 5.74
N ASN A 232 10.48 17.05 4.74
CA ASN A 232 9.31 16.43 4.11
C ASN A 232 9.70 15.38 3.06
N SER A 233 10.74 15.61 2.26
CA SER A 233 11.25 14.64 1.28
C SER A 233 11.99 13.46 1.92
N LEU A 234 12.49 13.65 3.14
CA LEU A 234 13.00 12.56 3.99
C LEU A 234 11.88 11.80 4.72
N ARG A 235 10.63 12.26 4.62
CA ARG A 235 9.48 11.63 5.29
C ARG A 235 8.82 10.54 4.43
N ASP A 236 9.13 10.51 3.13
CA ASP A 236 8.58 9.58 2.13
C ASP A 236 9.50 8.37 1.81
N PHE A 237 10.39 7.98 2.73
CA PHE A 237 11.23 6.76 2.59
C PHE A 237 10.46 5.45 2.86
N GLY A 238 9.24 5.34 2.35
CA GLY A 238 8.38 4.19 2.53
C GLY A 238 8.40 3.21 1.34
N SER A 239 7.25 2.62 1.08
CA SER A 239 7.01 1.74 -0.07
C SER A 239 6.42 2.54 -1.23
N SER A 240 6.78 2.22 -2.48
CA SER A 240 6.22 2.89 -3.67
C SER A 240 5.65 1.89 -4.66
N ILE A 241 4.47 2.19 -5.21
CA ILE A 241 3.86 1.41 -6.30
C ILE A 241 4.01 2.18 -7.61
N TYR A 242 4.44 1.47 -8.65
CA TYR A 242 4.56 1.99 -10.00
C TYR A 242 3.62 1.26 -10.96
N ASP A 243 2.97 2.01 -11.84
CA ASP A 243 2.10 1.48 -12.90
C ASP A 243 2.80 1.52 -14.25
N ILE A 244 2.89 0.38 -14.92
CA ILE A 244 3.57 0.21 -16.21
C ILE A 244 2.57 0.47 -17.33
N LYS A 245 2.93 1.38 -18.25
CA LYS A 245 2.13 1.71 -19.44
C LYS A 245 2.96 1.66 -20.71
N ARG A 246 2.32 1.30 -21.81
CA ARG A 246 2.89 1.50 -23.15
C ARG A 246 2.95 2.99 -23.47
N ASN A 247 4.04 3.41 -24.09
CA ASN A 247 4.16 4.70 -24.76
C ASN A 247 4.02 4.47 -26.27
N VAL A 248 2.98 5.07 -26.87
CA VAL A 248 2.61 4.84 -28.28
C VAL A 248 2.79 6.14 -29.05
N ALA A 249 3.53 6.08 -30.16
CA ALA A 249 3.65 7.20 -31.10
C ALA A 249 3.27 6.70 -32.50
N GLY A 250 2.31 7.36 -33.14
CA GLY A 250 1.84 6.98 -34.48
C GLY A 250 1.29 5.55 -34.58
N GLY A 251 0.70 5.01 -33.51
CA GLY A 251 0.16 3.64 -33.47
C GLY A 251 1.21 2.55 -33.19
N VAL A 252 2.49 2.89 -33.06
CA VAL A 252 3.57 1.96 -32.75
C VAL A 252 4.02 2.15 -31.30
N VAL A 253 4.24 1.04 -30.60
CA VAL A 253 4.82 1.04 -29.24
C VAL A 253 6.28 1.45 -29.33
N THR A 254 6.62 2.61 -28.79
CA THR A 254 8.00 3.15 -28.83
C THR A 254 8.79 2.83 -27.58
N SER A 255 8.12 2.67 -26.43
CA SER A 255 8.74 2.39 -25.14
C SER A 255 7.69 1.99 -24.11
N TYR A 256 8.13 1.64 -22.91
CA TYR A 256 7.29 1.49 -21.72
C TYR A 256 7.68 2.53 -20.68
N VAL A 257 6.70 3.05 -19.95
CA VAL A 257 6.92 4.01 -18.87
C VAL A 257 6.32 3.48 -17.58
N SER A 258 7.04 3.67 -16.48
CA SER A 258 6.55 3.38 -15.14
C SER A 258 6.17 4.70 -14.46
N ASN A 259 4.88 4.90 -14.20
CA ASN A 259 4.41 6.09 -13.50
C ASN A 259 4.27 5.79 -12.01
N TYR A 260 4.72 6.70 -11.17
CA TYR A 260 4.48 6.61 -9.73
C TYR A 260 2.97 6.70 -9.46
N LEU A 261 2.45 5.73 -8.72
CA LEU A 261 1.03 5.62 -8.41
C LEU A 261 0.72 6.13 -7.00
N ALA A 262 1.45 5.63 -6.01
CA ALA A 262 1.24 5.92 -4.60
C ALA A 262 2.48 5.56 -3.77
N ALA A 263 2.63 6.20 -2.60
CA ALA A 263 3.58 5.85 -1.55
C ALA A 263 2.85 5.51 -0.25
N PHE A 264 3.51 4.69 0.56
CA PHE A 264 2.98 4.04 1.76
C PHE A 264 4.00 4.04 2.88
#